data_AF-W2KDE4-F1
#
_entry.id   AF-W2KDE4-F1
#
_cell.length_a   1.000
_cell.length_b   1.000
_cell.length_c   1.000
_cell.angle_alpha   90.00
_cell.angle_beta   90.00
_cell.angle_gamma   90.00
#
_symmetry.space_group_name_H-M   'P 1'
#
loop_
_entity.id
_entity.type
_entity.pdbx_description
1 polymer ?
#
loop_
_entity_poly.entity_id
_entity_poly.type
_entity_poly.pdbx_seq_one_letter_code
_entity_poly.pdbx_strand_id
1 'polypeptide(L)'
;MQWLWNLQSACREAVLCCTWLTRSVKEVEDDTSPAHVAFLQILECWPYAALKEFGFDLSYAAIFCLRDSQWLNDTVMRAVAVSLSRFKNNQTVMLPPPTSDGQRGDILQEKAIRSIARAVASRPFVLMLVNLGGFKWDQEPKEVEEAGGRYHEEGTETYNEVDVTKPKQKDGNNCEVFVSLFFWRCVSAEAPSDVVLSDLSPSGITKLRWALLRAILKMKQR
;
A
#
# COMPACT_ATOMS: atom_id res chain seq x y z
N MET A 1 -24.62 17.76 11.20
CA MET A 1 -23.60 17.46 12.24
C MET A 1 -22.51 16.52 11.73
N GLN A 2 -22.82 15.34 11.15
CA GLN A 2 -21.82 14.36 10.69
C GLN A 2 -20.68 14.94 9.84
N TRP A 3 -21.00 15.83 8.90
CA TRP A 3 -19.99 16.44 8.03
C TRP A 3 -18.93 17.24 8.79
N LEU A 4 -19.35 18.02 9.80
CA LEU A 4 -18.43 18.85 10.59
C LEU A 4 -17.52 17.98 11.47
N TRP A 5 -18.04 16.87 12.02
CA TRP A 5 -17.26 15.88 12.75
C TRP A 5 -16.25 15.17 11.85
N ASN A 6 -16.66 14.77 10.65
CA ASN A 6 -15.76 14.13 9.69
C ASN A 6 -14.62 15.09 9.29
N LEU A 7 -14.95 16.37 9.06
CA LEU A 7 -13.95 17.39 8.74
C LEU A 7 -12.98 17.61 9.90
N GLN A 8 -13.49 17.75 11.13
CA GLN A 8 -12.66 17.88 12.32
C GLN A 8 -11.70 16.70 12.47
N SER A 9 -12.20 15.48 12.26
CA SER A 9 -11.38 14.26 12.27
C SER A 9 -10.29 14.32 11.19
N ALA A 10 -10.64 14.67 9.94
CA ALA A 10 -9.68 14.75 8.85
C ALA A 10 -8.58 15.79 9.12
N CYS A 11 -8.93 16.95 9.68
CA CYS A 11 -7.95 17.96 10.07
C CYS A 11 -7.03 17.48 11.19
N ARG A 12 -7.56 16.75 12.19
CA ARG A 12 -6.74 16.15 13.25
C ARG A 12 -5.75 15.14 12.68
N GLU A 13 -6.20 14.29 11.76
CA GLU A 13 -5.33 13.32 11.10
C GLU A 13 -4.26 13.98 10.22
N ALA A 14 -4.59 15.11 9.57
CA ALA A 14 -3.61 15.91 8.84
C ALA A 14 -2.50 16.44 9.77
N VAL A 15 -2.86 16.99 10.92
CA VAL A 15 -1.88 17.49 11.92
C VAL A 15 -0.98 16.36 12.44
N LEU A 16 -1.55 15.18 12.69
CA LEU A 16 -0.77 14.00 13.11
C LEU A 16 0.18 13.55 12.01
N CYS A 17 -0.27 13.53 10.74
CA CYS A 17 0.58 13.21 9.60
C CYS A 17 1.73 14.23 9.43
N CYS A 18 1.44 15.53 9.55
CA CYS A 18 2.45 16.59 9.53
C CYS A 18 3.46 16.47 10.68
N THR A 19 3.00 16.11 11.88
CA THR A 19 3.88 15.86 13.05
C THR A 19 4.79 14.67 12.80
N TRP A 20 4.26 13.59 12.23
CA TRP A 20 5.04 12.41 11.85
C TRP A 20 6.11 12.74 10.80
N LEU A 21 5.78 13.53 9.77
CA LEU A 21 6.75 13.99 8.76
C LEU A 21 7.88 14.84 9.36
N THR A 22 7.56 15.72 10.31
CA THR A 22 8.53 16.68 10.87
C THR A 22 9.34 16.13 12.04
N ARG A 23 8.91 15.02 12.64
CA ARG A 23 9.60 14.35 13.76
C ARG A 23 10.15 12.99 13.35
N SER A 24 9.26 12.01 13.19
CA SER A 24 9.64 10.61 12.99
C SER A 24 10.38 10.39 11.66
N VAL A 25 9.87 10.94 10.55
CA VAL A 25 10.54 10.80 9.24
C VAL A 25 11.87 11.55 9.23
N LYS A 26 11.92 12.72 9.88
CA LYS A 26 13.14 13.52 10.00
C LYS A 26 14.25 12.80 10.76
N GLU A 27 13.90 11.94 11.72
CA GLU A 27 14.86 11.16 12.51
C GLU A 27 15.48 9.99 11.73
N VAL A 28 14.84 9.54 10.64
CA VAL A 28 15.26 8.34 9.89
C VAL A 28 15.78 8.64 8.48
N GLU A 29 15.56 9.85 7.95
CA GLU A 29 16.02 10.27 6.63
C GLU A 29 17.14 11.30 6.71
N ASP A 30 18.22 11.08 5.96
CA ASP A 30 19.32 12.03 5.86
C ASP A 30 18.92 13.31 5.10
N ASP A 31 18.20 13.17 3.98
CA ASP A 31 17.64 14.28 3.21
C ASP A 31 16.18 14.53 3.60
N THR A 32 15.99 15.60 4.38
CA THR A 32 14.67 15.99 4.89
C THR A 32 13.88 16.88 3.92
N SER A 33 14.48 17.32 2.81
CA SER A 33 13.85 18.24 1.87
C SER A 33 12.56 17.67 1.27
N PRO A 34 12.51 16.40 0.82
CA PRO A 34 11.28 15.82 0.29
C PRO A 34 10.17 15.67 1.35
N ALA A 35 10.54 15.39 2.61
CA ALA A 35 9.60 15.33 3.73
C ALA A 35 9.03 16.71 4.05
N HIS A 36 9.85 17.76 3.98
CA HIS A 36 9.41 19.14 4.16
C HIS A 36 8.43 19.59 3.06
N VAL A 37 8.70 19.23 1.79
CA VAL A 37 7.77 19.50 0.68
C VAL A 37 6.44 18.78 0.89
N ALA A 38 6.46 17.50 1.29
CA ALA A 38 5.25 16.75 1.60
C ALA A 38 4.47 17.38 2.77
N PHE A 39 5.18 17.84 3.81
CA PHE A 39 4.59 18.56 4.93
C PHE A 39 3.84 19.83 4.48
N LEU A 40 4.48 20.69 3.68
CA LEU A 40 3.84 21.90 3.15
C LEU A 40 2.62 21.54 2.28
N GLN A 41 2.76 20.54 1.40
CA GLN A 41 1.65 20.08 0.56
C GLN A 41 0.45 19.60 1.38
N ILE A 42 0.67 18.83 2.45
CA ILE A 42 -0.43 18.35 3.31
C ILE A 42 -1.03 19.48 4.13
N LEU A 43 -0.19 20.37 4.66
CA LEU A 43 -0.64 21.50 5.49
C LEU A 43 -1.49 22.49 4.71
N GLU A 44 -1.12 22.78 3.46
CA GLU A 44 -1.77 23.78 2.62
C GLU A 44 -2.98 23.24 1.84
N CYS A 45 -3.13 21.91 1.75
CA CYS A 45 -4.23 21.30 1.00
C CYS A 45 -5.50 21.12 1.84
N TRP A 46 -6.66 21.29 1.18
CA TRP A 46 -7.93 20.84 1.75
C TRP A 46 -7.92 19.32 1.91
N PRO A 47 -8.28 18.74 3.08
CA PRO A 47 -8.19 17.28 3.30
C PRO A 47 -8.99 16.46 2.29
N TYR A 48 -10.11 16.99 1.78
CA TYR A 48 -10.93 16.31 0.77
C TYR A 48 -10.58 16.71 -0.67
N ALA A 49 -9.49 17.48 -0.89
CA ALA A 49 -8.99 17.73 -2.22
C ALA A 49 -8.52 16.43 -2.87
N ALA A 50 -8.80 16.29 -4.17
CA ALA A 50 -8.44 15.12 -4.94
C ALA A 50 -6.95 15.10 -5.29
N LEU A 51 -6.34 13.92 -5.14
CA LEU A 51 -5.07 13.55 -5.74
C LEU A 51 -5.36 12.99 -7.14
N LYS A 52 -4.96 13.76 -8.16
CA LYS A 52 -5.19 13.44 -9.58
C LYS A 52 -4.20 12.36 -10.06
N GLU A 53 -4.41 11.85 -11.27
CA GLU A 53 -3.58 10.82 -11.93
C GLU A 53 -3.76 9.36 -11.47
N PHE A 54 -4.68 9.09 -10.54
CA PHE A 54 -4.91 7.72 -10.03
C PHE A 54 -6.01 6.93 -10.75
N GLY A 55 -6.88 7.60 -11.52
CA GLY A 55 -8.02 6.95 -12.20
C GLY A 55 -9.13 6.49 -11.25
N PHE A 56 -9.14 6.98 -10.00
CA PHE A 56 -10.20 6.81 -9.01
C PHE A 56 -10.17 7.96 -8.01
N ASP A 57 -11.22 8.09 -7.20
CA ASP A 57 -11.31 9.12 -6.17
C ASP A 57 -10.34 8.83 -5.03
N LEU A 58 -9.24 9.56 -5.00
CA LEU A 58 -8.27 9.56 -3.91
C LEU A 58 -8.19 10.97 -3.34
N SER A 59 -8.39 11.11 -2.03
CA SER A 59 -8.25 12.40 -1.34
C SER A 59 -7.01 12.45 -0.47
N TYR A 60 -6.59 13.65 -0.05
CA TYR A 60 -5.52 13.80 0.94
C TYR A 60 -5.84 13.08 2.26
N ALA A 61 -7.09 13.14 2.72
CA ALA A 61 -7.51 12.46 3.94
C ALA A 61 -7.28 10.95 3.90
N ALA A 62 -7.39 10.33 2.72
CA ALA A 62 -7.17 8.90 2.55
C ALA A 62 -5.73 8.50 2.85
N ILE A 63 -4.74 9.34 2.49
CA ILE A 63 -3.31 9.02 2.59
C ILE A 63 -2.71 9.26 3.99
N PHE A 64 -3.44 9.90 4.91
CA PHE A 64 -2.94 10.14 6.28
C PHE A 64 -2.72 8.84 7.09
N CYS A 65 -3.35 7.73 6.67
CA CYS A 65 -3.11 6.42 7.28
C CYS A 65 -1.72 5.82 6.98
N LEU A 66 -0.94 6.43 6.08
CA LEU A 66 0.46 6.04 5.86
C LEU A 66 1.37 6.39 7.03
N ARG A 67 0.99 7.33 7.90
CA ARG A 67 1.74 7.61 9.13
C ARG A 67 1.84 6.37 10.03
N ASP A 68 2.80 6.35 10.94
CA ASP A 68 3.04 5.18 11.81
C ASP A 68 1.80 4.76 12.62
N SER A 69 1.76 3.48 12.98
CA SER A 69 0.75 2.84 13.82
C SER A 69 -0.67 2.75 13.25
N GLN A 70 -0.82 2.85 11.92
CA GLN A 70 -2.12 3.01 11.27
C GLN A 70 -2.28 2.06 10.11
N TRP A 71 -3.48 1.51 9.98
CA TRP A 71 -3.76 0.51 8.96
C TRP A 71 -3.91 1.19 7.62
N LEU A 72 -3.36 0.59 6.57
CA LEU A 72 -3.63 1.07 5.23
C LEU A 72 -5.00 0.58 4.82
N ASN A 73 -5.83 1.48 4.32
CA ASN A 73 -7.12 1.09 3.75
C ASN A 73 -6.95 0.68 2.28
N ASP A 74 -7.99 0.02 1.76
CA ASP A 74 -8.09 -0.40 0.35
C ASP A 74 -7.76 0.72 -0.65
N THR A 75 -8.23 1.95 -0.38
CA THR A 75 -7.99 3.10 -1.25
C THR A 75 -6.51 3.47 -1.34
N VAL A 76 -5.78 3.42 -0.21
CA VAL A 76 -4.33 3.67 -0.19
C VAL A 76 -3.57 2.53 -0.81
N MET A 77 -3.96 1.27 -0.57
CA MET A 77 -3.32 0.12 -1.22
C MET A 77 -3.46 0.18 -2.75
N ARG A 78 -4.62 0.60 -3.23
CA ARG A 78 -4.81 0.88 -4.66
C ARG A 78 -3.90 2.01 -5.15
N ALA A 79 -3.73 3.07 -4.37
CA ALA A 79 -2.85 4.19 -4.71
C ALA A 79 -1.38 3.75 -4.75
N VAL A 80 -0.91 2.94 -3.79
CA VAL A 80 0.44 2.36 -3.82
C VAL A 80 0.66 1.57 -5.10
N ALA A 81 -0.27 0.68 -5.44
CA ALA A 81 -0.11 -0.19 -6.59
C ALA A 81 -0.15 0.58 -7.93
N VAL A 82 -1.03 1.59 -8.06
CA VAL A 82 -0.98 2.53 -9.19
C VAL A 82 0.35 3.28 -9.23
N SER A 83 0.90 3.68 -8.08
CA SER A 83 2.21 4.34 -8.02
C SER A 83 3.34 3.44 -8.52
N LEU A 84 3.26 2.12 -8.26
CA LEU A 84 4.21 1.13 -8.77
C LEU A 84 4.07 0.88 -10.28
N SER A 85 2.90 1.15 -10.88
CA SER A 85 2.72 1.04 -12.33
C SER A 85 3.64 1.97 -13.14
N ARG A 86 4.21 3.00 -12.50
CA ARG A 86 5.19 3.93 -13.09
C ARG A 86 6.41 3.23 -13.67
N PHE A 87 6.74 2.03 -13.19
CA PHE A 87 7.87 1.21 -13.65
C PHE A 87 7.59 0.49 -14.99
N LYS A 88 6.33 0.52 -15.47
CA LYS A 88 5.92 0.02 -16.80
C LYS A 88 6.24 -1.45 -17.09
N ASN A 89 6.65 -2.22 -16.11
CA ASN A 89 6.89 -3.67 -16.22
C ASN A 89 5.82 -4.49 -15.49
N ASN A 90 4.88 -3.84 -14.82
CA ASN A 90 3.85 -4.49 -14.02
C ASN A 90 2.45 -4.00 -14.37
N GLN A 91 1.47 -4.83 -14.03
CA GLN A 91 0.06 -4.47 -14.00
C GLN A 91 -0.50 -4.84 -12.62
N THR A 92 -1.28 -3.95 -12.01
CA THR A 92 -1.98 -4.26 -10.77
C THR A 92 -3.40 -4.73 -11.04
N VAL A 93 -3.83 -5.75 -10.31
CA VAL A 93 -5.23 -6.15 -10.18
C VAL A 93 -5.60 -6.15 -8.70
N MET A 94 -6.62 -5.37 -8.33
CA MET A 94 -7.17 -5.37 -6.99
C MET A 94 -8.43 -6.24 -6.96
N LEU A 95 -8.44 -7.24 -6.09
CA LEU A 95 -9.63 -8.05 -5.88
C LEU A 95 -10.56 -7.36 -4.88
N PRO A 96 -11.89 -7.39 -5.12
CA PRO A 96 -12.84 -6.88 -4.15
C PRO A 96 -12.78 -7.71 -2.86
N PRO A 97 -13.03 -7.10 -1.69
CA PRO A 97 -13.15 -7.86 -0.45
C PRO A 97 -14.28 -8.90 -0.55
N PRO A 98 -14.17 -10.02 0.17
CA PRO A 98 -15.22 -11.02 0.21
C PRO A 98 -16.52 -10.40 0.75
N THR A 99 -17.64 -10.64 0.07
CA THR A 99 -18.95 -10.22 0.54
C THR A 99 -19.33 -10.97 1.82
N SER A 100 -19.91 -10.25 2.79
CA SER A 100 -20.26 -10.71 4.14
C SER A 100 -21.23 -11.90 4.24
N ASP A 101 -21.75 -12.39 3.13
CA ASP A 101 -22.87 -13.34 3.10
C ASP A 101 -22.47 -14.80 3.33
N GLY A 102 -21.29 -15.07 3.88
CA GLY A 102 -20.90 -16.40 4.38
C GLY A 102 -20.84 -17.51 3.33
N GLN A 103 -21.20 -17.24 2.07
CA GLN A 103 -20.80 -18.08 0.97
C GLN A 103 -19.30 -17.92 0.82
N ARG A 104 -18.56 -18.95 1.24
CA ARG A 104 -17.24 -19.26 0.71
C ARG A 104 -17.37 -19.29 -0.81
N GLY A 105 -17.25 -18.12 -1.42
CA GLY A 105 -17.36 -17.96 -2.86
C GLY A 105 -16.04 -18.39 -3.45
N ASP A 106 -15.86 -19.70 -3.66
CA ASP A 106 -14.72 -20.33 -4.33
C ASP A 106 -14.51 -19.84 -5.78
N ILE A 107 -15.26 -18.83 -6.23
CA ILE A 107 -15.28 -18.34 -7.60
C ILE A 107 -15.08 -16.82 -7.60
N LEU A 108 -13.90 -16.38 -8.04
CA LEU A 108 -13.63 -14.99 -8.39
C LEU A 108 -14.71 -14.50 -9.36
N GLN A 109 -15.24 -13.29 -9.13
CA GLN A 109 -16.20 -12.69 -10.05
C GLN A 109 -15.62 -12.65 -11.47
N GLU A 110 -16.45 -12.92 -12.49
CA GLU A 110 -16.02 -12.99 -13.90
C GLU A 110 -15.26 -11.73 -14.35
N LYS A 111 -15.65 -10.57 -13.82
CA LYS A 111 -14.97 -9.29 -14.03
C LYS A 111 -13.53 -9.31 -13.51
N ALA A 112 -13.30 -9.89 -12.34
CA ALA A 112 -11.96 -10.05 -11.77
C ALA A 112 -11.13 -11.01 -12.62
N ILE A 113 -11.68 -12.16 -13.03
CA ILE A 113 -11.01 -13.12 -13.91
C ILE A 113 -10.58 -12.46 -15.22
N ARG A 114 -11.47 -11.72 -15.89
CA ARG A 114 -11.16 -10.98 -17.11
C ARG A 114 -10.07 -9.91 -16.89
N SER A 115 -10.07 -9.25 -15.73
CA SER A 115 -9.03 -8.28 -15.39
C SER A 115 -7.66 -8.95 -15.21
N ILE A 116 -7.63 -10.12 -14.58
CA ILE A 116 -6.41 -10.92 -14.38
C ILE A 116 -5.89 -11.40 -15.73
N ALA A 117 -6.74 -12.01 -16.55
CA ALA A 117 -6.35 -12.53 -17.87
C ALA A 117 -5.74 -11.42 -18.75
N ARG A 118 -6.36 -10.22 -18.76
CA ARG A 118 -5.83 -9.07 -19.49
C ARG A 118 -4.48 -8.61 -18.92
N ALA A 119 -4.33 -8.59 -17.60
CA ALA A 119 -3.08 -8.18 -16.96
C ALA A 119 -1.94 -9.14 -17.31
N VAL A 120 -2.16 -10.45 -17.18
CA VAL A 120 -1.18 -11.50 -17.50
C VAL A 120 -0.77 -11.47 -18.97
N ALA A 121 -1.71 -11.23 -19.88
CA ALA A 121 -1.40 -11.10 -21.31
C ALA A 121 -0.60 -9.84 -21.65
N SER A 122 -0.55 -8.84 -20.78
CA SER A 122 0.01 -7.52 -21.07
C SER A 122 1.36 -7.24 -20.43
N ARG A 123 1.68 -7.87 -19.30
CA ARG A 123 2.86 -7.55 -18.48
C ARG A 123 3.47 -8.81 -17.87
N PRO A 124 4.81 -8.85 -17.71
CA PRO A 124 5.49 -9.97 -17.07
C PRO A 124 5.18 -10.07 -15.56
N PHE A 125 4.85 -8.95 -14.91
CA PHE A 125 4.47 -8.93 -13.51
C PHE A 125 3.01 -8.53 -13.33
N VAL A 126 2.23 -9.36 -12.63
CA VAL A 126 0.87 -9.03 -12.20
C VAL A 126 0.83 -8.99 -10.68
N LEU A 127 0.61 -7.80 -10.13
CA LEU A 127 0.47 -7.58 -8.69
C LEU A 127 -1.00 -7.76 -8.29
N MET A 128 -1.29 -8.76 -7.47
CA MET A 128 -2.66 -9.07 -7.04
C MET A 128 -2.85 -8.71 -5.57
N LEU A 129 -3.61 -7.64 -5.31
CA LEU A 129 -3.97 -7.25 -3.94
C LEU A 129 -5.25 -7.96 -3.51
N VAL A 130 -5.19 -8.67 -2.39
CA VAL A 130 -6.30 -9.42 -1.81
C VAL A 130 -6.55 -8.93 -0.39
N ASN A 131 -7.75 -8.42 -0.11
CA ASN A 131 -8.20 -8.13 1.24
C ASN A 131 -9.05 -9.33 1.72
N LEU A 132 -8.59 -10.04 2.74
CA LEU A 132 -9.22 -11.27 3.23
C LEU A 132 -10.34 -11.03 4.26
N GLY A 133 -10.64 -9.79 4.64
CA GLY A 133 -11.77 -9.47 5.51
C GLY A 133 -11.68 -10.09 6.91
N GLY A 134 -10.93 -9.45 7.82
CA GLY A 134 -10.75 -9.82 9.24
C GLY A 134 -9.31 -9.46 9.67
N PHE A 135 -9.04 -8.80 10.80
CA PHE A 135 -9.52 -9.07 12.15
C PHE A 135 -9.89 -7.82 12.97
N LYS A 136 -10.86 -7.97 13.87
CA LYS A 136 -10.91 -7.27 15.16
C LYS A 136 -9.84 -7.99 16.02
N TRP A 137 -8.66 -7.39 16.22
CA TRP A 137 -7.49 -8.10 16.76
C TRP A 137 -7.57 -8.24 18.28
N ASP A 138 -7.99 -9.42 18.75
CA ASP A 138 -7.45 -9.97 19.99
C ASP A 138 -6.13 -10.68 19.70
N GLN A 139 -5.24 -10.58 20.69
CA GLN A 139 -3.81 -10.86 20.65
C GLN A 139 -3.48 -12.35 20.46
N GLU A 140 -3.40 -12.84 19.22
CA GLU A 140 -2.58 -14.03 18.93
C GLU A 140 -1.83 -13.88 17.61
N PRO A 141 -0.53 -14.23 17.55
CA PRO A 141 0.23 -14.24 16.32
C PRO A 141 -0.27 -15.41 15.46
N LYS A 142 -1.13 -15.12 14.49
CA LYS A 142 -1.52 -16.07 13.46
C LYS A 142 -0.87 -15.68 12.14
N GLU A 143 -0.36 -16.70 11.47
CA GLU A 143 0.44 -16.59 10.26
C GLU A 143 -0.31 -15.78 9.20
N VAL A 144 0.34 -14.72 8.72
CA VAL A 144 -0.10 -14.01 7.53
C VAL A 144 0.23 -14.91 6.35
N GLU A 145 -0.77 -15.59 5.78
CA GLU A 145 -0.68 -16.14 4.42
C GLU A 145 -0.62 -14.94 3.45
N GLU A 146 0.59 -14.56 3.06
CA GLU A 146 0.83 -13.50 2.10
C GLU A 146 0.46 -13.99 0.68
N ALA A 147 -0.37 -13.22 -0.03
CA ALA A 147 -0.73 -13.47 -1.41
C ALA A 147 0.51 -13.41 -2.33
N GLY A 148 0.91 -14.57 -2.86
CA GLY A 148 2.11 -14.75 -3.68
C GLY A 148 2.13 -13.92 -4.96
N GLY A 149 3.28 -13.30 -5.23
CA GLY A 149 3.61 -12.68 -6.52
C GLY A 149 4.04 -13.73 -7.54
N ARG A 150 3.51 -13.64 -8.78
CA ARG A 150 3.80 -14.56 -9.88
C ARG A 150 4.97 -14.04 -10.72
N TYR A 151 6.01 -14.87 -10.91
CA TYR A 151 7.11 -14.65 -11.84
C TYR A 151 6.85 -15.41 -13.15
N HIS A 152 7.31 -14.85 -14.28
CA HIS A 152 7.22 -15.46 -15.61
C HIS A 152 8.63 -15.71 -16.17
N GLU A 153 8.97 -16.97 -16.43
CA GLU A 153 10.00 -17.35 -17.41
C GLU A 153 9.28 -18.00 -18.61
N GLU A 154 9.68 -17.62 -19.82
CA GLU A 154 9.05 -18.06 -21.06
C GLU A 154 9.13 -19.58 -21.23
N GLY A 155 7.99 -20.20 -21.53
CA GLY A 155 7.93 -21.51 -22.19
C GLY A 155 7.82 -22.72 -21.26
N THR A 156 6.76 -22.80 -20.46
CA THR A 156 6.07 -24.04 -20.02
C THR A 156 4.87 -23.65 -19.16
N GLU A 157 3.73 -24.33 -19.31
CA GLU A 157 2.49 -24.10 -18.53
C GLU A 157 2.63 -24.59 -17.07
N THR A 158 3.73 -24.24 -16.40
CA THR A 158 4.02 -24.63 -15.02
C THR A 158 4.19 -23.37 -14.19
N TYR A 159 3.18 -23.07 -13.37
CA TYR A 159 3.28 -22.03 -12.36
C TYR A 159 4.08 -22.57 -11.18
N ASN A 160 5.17 -21.89 -10.83
CA ASN A 160 5.85 -22.15 -9.57
C ASN A 160 5.12 -21.41 -8.46
N GLU A 161 4.50 -22.16 -7.55
CA GLU A 161 4.06 -21.62 -6.27
C GLU A 161 5.29 -21.36 -5.42
N VAL A 162 5.43 -20.12 -4.96
CA VAL A 162 6.56 -19.71 -4.12
C VAL A 162 5.99 -19.16 -2.83
N ASP A 163 6.14 -19.94 -1.75
CA ASP A 163 5.83 -19.47 -0.41
C ASP A 163 6.86 -18.41 0.00
N VAL A 164 6.37 -17.18 0.17
CA VAL A 164 7.18 -16.09 0.72
C VAL A 164 7.25 -16.29 2.23
N THR A 165 8.21 -17.09 2.67
CA THR A 165 8.35 -17.46 4.10
C THR A 165 8.89 -16.33 4.97
N LYS A 166 9.43 -15.25 4.38
CA LYS A 166 10.00 -14.11 5.11
C LYS A 166 9.78 -12.78 4.37
N PRO A 167 9.43 -11.74 5.12
CA PRO A 167 9.36 -11.71 6.58
C PRO A 167 7.96 -11.98 7.10
N LYS A 168 7.89 -12.48 8.33
CA LYS A 168 6.65 -12.50 9.07
C LYS A 168 6.55 -11.21 9.89
N GLN A 169 5.48 -10.45 9.70
CA GLN A 169 5.14 -9.33 10.56
C GLN A 169 4.99 -9.82 12.00
N LYS A 170 5.50 -9.03 12.96
CA LYS A 170 5.42 -9.32 14.40
C LYS A 170 4.44 -8.42 15.15
N ASP A 171 3.91 -7.39 14.50
CA ASP A 171 2.93 -6.44 15.03
C ASP A 171 1.54 -6.65 14.40
N GLY A 172 0.53 -5.87 14.78
CA GLY A 172 -0.86 -6.06 14.31
C GLY A 172 -1.36 -5.04 13.29
N ASN A 173 -0.51 -4.21 12.69
CA ASN A 173 -0.96 -3.04 11.91
C ASN A 173 -0.11 -2.65 10.70
N ASN A 174 0.80 -3.52 10.25
CA ASN A 174 1.70 -3.22 9.14
C ASN A 174 1.55 -4.17 7.95
N CYS A 175 0.57 -5.09 7.90
CA CYS A 175 0.53 -6.15 6.87
C CYS A 175 0.47 -5.57 5.46
N GLU A 176 -0.31 -4.51 5.29
CA GLU A 176 -0.40 -3.81 4.01
C GLU A 176 0.91 -3.12 3.62
N VAL A 177 1.70 -2.68 4.61
CA VAL A 177 3.03 -2.09 4.41
C VAL A 177 4.03 -3.16 3.96
N PHE A 178 3.99 -4.36 4.54
CA PHE A 178 4.82 -5.51 4.13
C PHE A 178 4.51 -5.95 2.70
N VAL A 179 3.23 -6.14 2.37
CA VAL A 179 2.76 -6.46 1.01
C VAL A 179 3.23 -5.41 0.00
N SER A 180 3.16 -4.12 0.37
CA SER A 180 3.61 -3.03 -0.47
C SER A 180 5.12 -3.09 -0.78
N LEU A 181 5.96 -3.43 0.22
CA LEU A 181 7.40 -3.59 0.01
C LEU A 181 7.72 -4.79 -0.87
N PHE A 182 7.06 -5.93 -0.64
CA PHE A 182 7.23 -7.12 -1.46
C PHE A 182 6.94 -6.80 -2.93
N PHE A 183 5.79 -6.19 -3.22
CA PHE A 183 5.45 -5.78 -4.59
C PHE A 183 6.42 -4.78 -5.19
N TRP A 184 6.88 -3.80 -4.43
CA TRP A 184 7.89 -2.86 -4.93
C TRP A 184 9.17 -3.60 -5.34
N ARG A 185 9.66 -4.54 -4.52
CA ARG A 185 10.86 -5.34 -4.81
C ARG A 185 10.72 -6.21 -6.05
N CYS A 186 9.53 -6.75 -6.31
CA CYS A 186 9.28 -7.52 -7.53
C CYS A 186 9.44 -6.67 -8.80
N VAL A 187 9.10 -5.37 -8.74
CA VAL A 187 8.98 -4.54 -9.94
C VAL A 187 10.10 -3.52 -10.12
N SER A 188 10.91 -3.25 -9.10
CA SER A 188 11.99 -2.26 -9.21
C SER A 188 13.09 -2.45 -8.18
N ALA A 189 14.34 -2.27 -8.61
CA ALA A 189 15.50 -2.14 -7.74
C ALA A 189 15.51 -0.82 -6.93
N GLU A 190 14.62 0.14 -7.26
CA GLU A 190 14.41 1.36 -6.45
C GLU A 190 13.67 1.08 -5.12
N ALA A 191 13.21 -0.16 -4.89
CA ALA A 191 12.59 -0.52 -3.62
C ALA A 191 13.57 -0.29 -2.46
N PRO A 192 13.09 0.19 -1.30
CA PRO A 192 13.94 0.34 -0.11
C PRO A 192 14.68 -0.97 0.21
N SER A 193 16.00 -0.94 0.04
CA SER A 193 16.89 -2.09 0.21
C SER A 193 17.46 -2.18 1.62
N ASP A 194 17.58 -1.03 2.31
CA ASP A 194 17.99 -0.89 3.71
C ASP A 194 16.90 -1.37 4.69
N VAL A 195 15.67 -1.48 4.22
CA VAL A 195 14.54 -2.00 4.97
C VAL A 195 14.60 -3.54 4.95
N VAL A 196 15.34 -4.14 5.88
CA VAL A 196 15.36 -5.60 6.00
C VAL A 196 14.03 -6.07 6.56
N LEU A 197 13.23 -6.65 5.69
CA LEU A 197 11.94 -7.28 5.94
C LEU A 197 11.92 -8.06 7.28
N SER A 198 12.97 -8.83 7.61
CA SER A 198 13.05 -9.66 8.83
C SER A 198 13.36 -8.91 10.13
N ASP A 199 13.88 -7.69 10.07
CA ASP A 199 14.32 -6.87 11.22
C ASP A 199 13.85 -5.42 11.08
N LEU A 200 12.56 -5.27 10.81
CA LEU A 200 11.91 -3.98 10.74
C LEU A 200 11.74 -3.38 12.14
N SER A 201 12.81 -2.73 12.62
CA SER A 201 12.74 -1.78 13.73
C SER A 201 11.65 -0.72 13.45
N PRO A 202 11.11 -0.05 14.48
CA PRO A 202 10.16 1.05 14.29
C PRO A 202 10.63 2.07 13.24
N SER A 203 11.92 2.41 13.24
CA SER A 203 12.55 3.31 12.28
C SER A 203 12.50 2.79 10.83
N GLY A 204 12.70 1.48 10.61
CA GLY A 204 12.58 0.88 9.29
C GLY A 204 11.13 0.93 8.76
N ILE A 205 10.14 0.75 9.63
CA ILE A 205 8.73 0.86 9.27
C ILE A 205 8.39 2.29 8.89
N THR A 206 8.87 3.27 9.67
CA THR A 206 8.74 4.70 9.37
C THR A 206 9.33 5.04 7.99
N LYS A 207 10.55 4.56 7.68
CA LYS A 207 11.18 4.75 6.36
C LYS A 207 10.34 4.17 5.23
N LEU A 208 9.84 2.95 5.40
CA LEU A 208 9.03 2.30 4.37
C LEU A 208 7.70 3.03 4.15
N ARG A 209 6.99 3.36 5.22
CA ARG A 209 5.76 4.16 5.18
C ARG A 209 5.97 5.51 4.49
N TRP A 210 7.10 6.17 4.79
CA TRP A 210 7.52 7.39 4.12
C TRP A 210 7.78 7.18 2.62
N ALA A 211 8.51 6.13 2.24
CA ALA A 211 8.78 5.81 0.84
C ALA A 211 7.49 5.60 0.04
N LEU A 212 6.49 4.92 0.62
CA LEU A 212 5.17 4.71 0.01
C LEU A 212 4.41 6.03 -0.16
N LEU A 213 4.36 6.88 0.88
CA LEU A 213 3.75 8.20 0.79
C LEU A 213 4.41 9.06 -0.30
N ARG A 214 5.74 9.08 -0.34
CA ARG A 214 6.51 9.82 -1.33
C ARG A 214 6.24 9.30 -2.75
N ALA A 215 6.08 7.99 -2.93
CA ALA A 215 5.73 7.40 -4.22
C ALA A 215 4.36 7.90 -4.72
N ILE A 216 3.36 7.95 -3.83
CA ILE A 216 2.01 8.46 -4.13
C ILE A 216 2.06 9.95 -4.48
N LEU A 217 2.72 10.77 -3.65
CA LEU A 217 2.76 12.23 -3.87
C LEU A 217 3.52 12.61 -5.15
N LYS A 218 4.52 11.82 -5.57
CA LYS A 218 5.24 12.04 -6.84
C LYS A 218 4.38 11.80 -8.09
N MET A 219 3.31 10.99 -8.00
CA MET A 219 2.39 10.80 -9.13
C MET A 219 1.67 12.09 -9.51
N LYS A 220 1.43 13.00 -8.54
CA LYS A 220 0.75 14.29 -8.73
C LYS A 220 1.57 15.30 -9.55
N GLN A 221 2.88 15.07 -9.73
CA GLN A 221 3.79 16.04 -10.36
C GLN A 221 4.11 15.75 -11.84
N ARG A 222 3.35 14.87 -12.51
CA ARG A 222 3.51 14.60 -13.94
C ARG A 222 2.43 15.25 -14.76
#